data_AF-A0A8C9T168-F1
#
_entry.id   AF-A0A8C9T168-F1
#
_cell.length_a   1.000
_cell.length_b   1.000
_cell.length_c   1.000
_cell.angle_alpha   90.00
_cell.angle_beta   90.00
_cell.angle_gamma   90.00
#
_symmetry.space_group_name_H-M   'P 1'
#
loop_
_entity.id
_entity.type
_entity.pdbx_description
1 polymer ?
#
loop_
_entity_poly.entity_id
_entity_poly.type
_entity_poly.pdbx_seq_one_letter_code
_entity_poly.pdbx_strand_id
1 'polypeptide(L)'
;MNSSSQKDKVRQFMLFTQSSEKTALSCLSQNDWKLDVATDNFFQNPDLYIRENLKGVLDRKKVEQLYNRYRDPQDDKIGIDGIQQFCDDLGLDPASISVLLIAWKFRAATQCEFSKQEFIDGMTEQGCDSIEKLKAQLPKMEQELKDQSKFKDFYQFTFNFAKNPGQKGLGMYYSKCTMLHLGL
;
A
#
# COMPACT_ATOMS: atom_id res chain seq x y z
N MET A 1 33.00 1.96 6.72
CA MET A 1 33.84 0.84 6.25
C MET A 1 33.41 -0.40 7.02
N ASN A 2 32.78 -1.39 6.37
CA ASN A 2 32.40 -2.63 7.06
C ASN A 2 33.64 -3.44 7.41
N SER A 3 33.69 -4.00 8.63
CA SER A 3 34.81 -4.83 9.08
C SER A 3 34.87 -6.14 8.27
N SER A 4 36.05 -6.77 8.20
CA SER A 4 36.19 -8.07 7.50
C SER A 4 35.18 -9.11 8.01
N SER A 5 34.97 -9.14 9.34
CA SER A 5 34.01 -10.03 9.99
C SER A 5 32.56 -9.80 9.53
N GLN A 6 32.17 -8.55 9.29
CA GLN A 6 30.83 -8.21 8.80
C GLN A 6 30.60 -8.71 7.36
N LYS A 7 31.62 -8.64 6.50
CA LYS A 7 31.54 -9.13 5.12
C LYS A 7 31.35 -10.65 5.06
N ASP A 8 32.03 -11.39 5.93
CA ASP A 8 31.89 -12.85 5.99
C ASP A 8 30.50 -13.27 6.46
N LYS A 9 29.94 -12.57 7.46
CA LYS A 9 28.57 -12.79 7.92
C LYS A 9 27.53 -12.53 6.82
N VAL A 10 27.71 -11.48 6.02
CA VAL A 10 26.83 -11.18 4.87
C VAL A 10 26.86 -12.32 3.86
N ARG A 11 28.06 -12.83 3.51
CA ARG A 11 28.20 -13.98 2.60
C ARG A 11 27.52 -15.23 3.14
N GLN A 12 27.74 -15.57 4.40
CA GLN A 12 27.12 -16.74 5.03
C GLN A 12 25.59 -16.61 5.09
N PHE A 13 25.08 -15.44 5.46
CA PHE A 13 23.64 -15.18 5.47
C PHE A 13 23.01 -15.40 4.10
N MET A 14 23.62 -14.84 3.03
CA MET A 14 23.14 -15.05 1.67
C MET A 14 23.17 -16.53 1.26
N LEU A 15 24.21 -17.27 1.64
CA LEU A 15 24.29 -18.71 1.37
C LEU A 15 23.17 -19.50 2.04
N PHE A 16 22.81 -19.17 3.28
CA PHE A 16 21.76 -19.88 4.02
C PHE A 16 20.34 -19.50 3.60
N THR A 17 20.13 -18.22 3.30
CA THR A 17 18.78 -17.67 3.03
C THR A 17 18.47 -17.55 1.53
N GLN A 18 19.46 -17.69 0.66
CA GLN A 18 19.37 -17.38 -0.78
C GLN A 18 18.86 -15.94 -1.06
N SER A 19 19.06 -15.04 -0.10
CA SER A 19 18.61 -13.64 -0.19
C SER A 19 19.66 -12.74 -0.85
N SER A 20 19.24 -11.51 -1.20
CA SER A 20 20.15 -10.51 -1.78
C SER A 20 21.14 -9.95 -0.76
N GLU A 21 22.27 -9.41 -1.23
CA GLU A 21 23.26 -8.75 -0.35
C GLU A 21 22.64 -7.60 0.44
N LYS A 22 21.71 -6.86 -0.17
CA LYS A 22 20.96 -5.78 0.49
C LYS A 22 20.11 -6.31 1.64
N THR A 23 19.40 -7.42 1.44
CA THR A 23 18.60 -8.08 2.47
C THR A 23 19.49 -8.59 3.60
N ALA A 24 20.61 -9.24 3.27
CA ALA A 24 21.58 -9.73 4.25
C ALA A 24 22.15 -8.59 5.10
N LEU A 25 22.54 -7.48 4.48
CA LEU A 25 23.04 -6.29 5.18
C LEU A 25 21.99 -5.71 6.13
N SER A 26 20.75 -5.54 5.66
CA SER A 26 19.69 -4.98 6.50
C SER A 26 19.38 -5.89 7.69
N CYS A 27 19.17 -7.18 7.43
CA CYS A 27 18.83 -8.18 8.45
C CYS A 27 19.94 -8.32 9.49
N LEU A 28 21.21 -8.39 9.06
CA LEU A 28 22.34 -8.44 9.99
C LEU A 28 22.48 -7.13 10.78
N SER A 29 22.28 -5.97 10.17
CA SER A 29 22.39 -4.69 10.86
C SER A 29 21.33 -4.49 11.95
N GLN A 30 20.11 -4.99 11.75
CA GLN A 30 19.00 -4.90 12.70
C GLN A 30 19.09 -5.92 13.84
N ASN A 31 19.93 -6.95 13.69
CA ASN A 31 20.08 -8.04 14.66
C ASN A 31 21.51 -8.08 15.23
N ASP A 32 22.12 -6.91 15.47
CA ASP A 32 23.46 -6.75 16.07
C ASP A 32 24.57 -7.56 15.38
N TRP A 33 24.44 -7.85 14.09
CA TRP A 33 25.32 -8.72 13.32
C TRP A 33 25.46 -10.13 13.90
N LYS A 34 24.44 -10.64 14.60
CA LYS A 34 24.36 -12.04 15.04
C LYS A 34 23.72 -12.87 13.92
N LEU A 35 24.52 -13.73 13.30
CA LEU A 35 24.13 -14.45 12.09
C LEU A 35 22.98 -15.42 12.34
N ASP A 36 23.06 -16.19 13.41
CA ASP A 36 22.04 -17.10 13.91
C ASP A 36 20.70 -16.39 14.13
N VAL A 37 20.70 -15.31 14.93
CA VAL A 37 19.50 -14.53 15.23
C VAL A 37 18.89 -13.91 13.97
N ALA A 38 19.73 -13.34 13.11
CA ALA A 38 19.27 -12.74 11.86
C ALA A 38 18.62 -13.79 10.93
N THR A 39 19.21 -14.98 10.85
CA THR A 39 18.74 -16.06 9.96
C THR A 39 17.41 -16.61 10.47
N ASP A 40 17.28 -16.85 11.78
CA ASP A 40 16.02 -17.25 12.39
C ASP A 40 14.92 -16.21 12.19
N ASN A 41 15.23 -14.92 12.41
CA ASN A 41 14.28 -13.83 12.21
C ASN A 41 13.82 -13.72 10.74
N PHE A 42 14.74 -13.93 9.79
CA PHE A 42 14.41 -13.97 8.36
C PHE A 42 13.43 -15.10 8.01
N PHE A 43 13.63 -16.31 8.55
CA PHE A 43 12.74 -17.44 8.29
C PHE A 43 11.41 -17.35 9.05
N GLN A 44 11.38 -16.72 10.22
CA GLN A 44 10.15 -16.49 10.98
C GLN A 44 9.32 -15.34 10.40
N ASN A 45 9.96 -14.32 9.82
CA ASN A 45 9.30 -13.12 9.31
C ASN A 45 9.74 -12.77 7.86
N PRO A 46 9.58 -13.68 6.88
CA PRO A 46 10.04 -13.44 5.51
C PRO A 46 9.40 -12.19 4.89
N ASP A 47 8.15 -11.88 5.26
CA ASP A 47 7.43 -10.69 4.77
C ASP A 47 8.09 -9.35 5.13
N LEU A 48 8.77 -9.25 6.29
CA LEU A 48 9.42 -8.00 6.70
C LEU A 48 10.57 -7.64 5.76
N TYR A 49 11.36 -8.64 5.38
CA TYR A 49 12.56 -8.47 4.57
C TYR A 49 12.28 -8.48 3.07
N ILE A 50 11.21 -9.17 2.63
CA ILE A 50 10.68 -9.03 1.26
C ILE A 50 10.15 -7.60 1.06
N ARG A 51 9.40 -7.05 2.03
CA ARG A 51 8.92 -5.65 1.99
C ARG A 51 10.07 -4.65 1.97
N GLU A 52 11.16 -4.91 2.67
CA GLU A 52 12.34 -4.04 2.65
C GLU A 52 13.09 -4.11 1.31
N ASN A 53 13.12 -5.29 0.67
CA ASN A 53 13.62 -5.45 -0.68
C ASN A 53 12.74 -4.68 -1.69
N LEU A 54 11.41 -4.70 -1.51
CA LEU A 54 10.46 -3.89 -2.29
C LEU A 54 10.63 -2.38 -2.05
N LYS A 55 10.90 -1.94 -0.81
CA LYS A 55 11.30 -0.54 -0.52
C LYS A 55 12.60 -0.14 -1.22
N GLY A 56 13.43 -1.11 -1.58
CA GLY A 56 14.61 -0.92 -2.43
C GLY A 56 14.34 -0.81 -3.92
N VAL A 57 13.18 -1.27 -4.38
CA VAL A 57 12.72 -1.25 -5.78
C VAL A 57 11.75 -0.10 -6.05
N LEU A 58 11.05 0.39 -5.01
CA LEU A 58 10.11 1.50 -5.09
C LEU A 58 10.83 2.83 -5.32
N ASP A 59 10.62 3.42 -6.48
CA ASP A 59 11.14 4.75 -6.80
C ASP A 59 10.20 5.84 -6.30
N ARG A 60 10.56 6.47 -5.18
CA ARG A 60 9.76 7.57 -4.59
C ARG A 60 9.54 8.74 -5.55
N LYS A 61 10.50 9.03 -6.45
CA LYS A 61 10.33 10.11 -7.42
C LYS A 61 9.24 9.79 -8.43
N LYS A 62 9.09 8.52 -8.81
CA LYS A 62 7.99 8.08 -9.67
C LYS A 62 6.64 8.19 -8.97
N VAL A 63 6.56 7.86 -7.68
CA VAL A 63 5.33 8.06 -6.90
C VAL A 63 4.94 9.54 -6.85
N GLU A 64 5.90 10.44 -6.63
CA GLU A 64 5.65 11.89 -6.65
C GLU A 64 5.22 12.39 -8.04
N GLN A 65 5.87 11.92 -9.11
CA GLN A 65 5.48 12.25 -10.49
C GLN A 65 4.06 11.76 -10.81
N LEU A 66 3.71 10.57 -10.31
CA LEU A 66 2.38 10.01 -10.49
C LEU A 66 1.34 10.81 -9.71
N TYR A 67 1.63 11.22 -8.47
CA TYR A 67 0.77 12.16 -7.74
C TYR A 67 0.59 13.46 -8.52
N ASN A 68 1.67 14.03 -9.07
CA ASN A 68 1.62 15.27 -9.84
C ASN A 68 0.81 15.15 -11.15
N ARG A 69 0.60 13.94 -11.67
CA ARG A 69 -0.27 13.68 -12.83
C ARG A 69 -1.75 13.88 -12.48
N TYR A 70 -2.16 13.57 -11.25
CA TYR A 70 -3.56 13.57 -10.83
C TYR A 70 -3.93 14.71 -9.88
N ARG A 71 -2.94 15.43 -9.33
CA ARG A 71 -3.20 16.56 -8.43
C ARG A 71 -4.03 17.64 -9.11
N ASP A 72 -4.83 18.33 -8.31
CA ASP A 72 -5.48 19.56 -8.71
C ASP A 72 -4.41 20.65 -8.96
N PRO A 73 -4.50 21.44 -10.05
CA PRO A 73 -3.62 22.57 -10.26
C PRO A 73 -3.72 23.64 -9.17
N GLN A 74 -4.87 23.77 -8.52
CA GLN A 74 -5.22 24.82 -7.56
C GLN A 74 -5.14 24.38 -6.09
N ASP A 75 -5.03 23.07 -5.81
CA ASP A 75 -5.01 22.52 -4.46
C ASP A 75 -3.99 21.37 -4.34
N ASP A 76 -3.38 21.15 -3.15
CA ASP A 76 -2.40 20.06 -2.92
C ASP A 76 -3.11 18.73 -2.58
N LYS A 77 -4.08 18.37 -3.42
CA LYS A 77 -4.84 17.13 -3.36
C LYS A 77 -5.22 16.66 -4.75
N ILE A 78 -5.57 15.39 -4.87
CA ILE A 78 -6.24 14.82 -6.05
C ILE A 78 -7.72 15.04 -5.83
N GLY A 79 -8.35 15.91 -6.62
CA GLY A 79 -9.81 16.13 -6.60
C GLY A 79 -10.56 15.15 -7.50
N ILE A 80 -11.83 15.44 -7.77
CA ILE A 80 -12.74 14.58 -8.56
C ILE A 80 -12.16 14.25 -9.94
N ASP A 81 -11.67 15.24 -10.67
CA ASP A 81 -11.10 15.05 -12.02
C ASP A 81 -9.85 14.16 -11.97
N GLY A 82 -9.02 14.34 -10.94
CA GLY A 82 -7.83 13.52 -10.71
C GLY A 82 -8.18 12.08 -10.37
N ILE A 83 -9.22 11.86 -9.56
CA ILE A 83 -9.73 10.52 -9.24
C ILE A 83 -10.31 9.85 -10.48
N GLN A 84 -11.05 10.57 -11.32
CA GLN A 84 -11.57 10.03 -12.56
C GLN A 84 -10.43 9.55 -13.46
N GLN A 85 -9.43 10.40 -13.70
CA GLN A 85 -8.26 10.03 -14.51
C GLN A 85 -7.49 8.85 -13.90
N PHE A 86 -7.37 8.79 -12.58
CA PHE A 86 -6.74 7.67 -11.86
C PHE A 86 -7.51 6.36 -12.07
N CYS A 87 -8.84 6.38 -12.03
CA CYS A 87 -9.68 5.22 -12.30
C CYS A 87 -9.57 4.77 -13.76
N ASP A 88 -9.56 5.72 -14.70
CA ASP A 88 -9.39 5.46 -16.13
C ASP A 88 -8.03 4.78 -16.42
N ASP A 89 -6.95 5.29 -15.84
CA ASP A 89 -5.60 4.73 -15.99
C ASP A 89 -5.50 3.31 -15.37
N LEU A 90 -6.24 3.05 -14.28
CA LEU A 90 -6.40 1.70 -13.72
C LEU A 90 -7.32 0.80 -14.55
N GLY A 91 -8.14 1.36 -15.43
CA GLY A 91 -9.20 0.68 -16.16
C GLY A 91 -10.29 0.14 -15.24
N LEU A 92 -10.68 0.94 -14.24
CA LEU A 92 -11.72 0.61 -13.27
C LEU A 92 -12.91 1.57 -13.41
N ASP A 93 -14.10 1.07 -13.12
CA ASP A 93 -15.26 1.93 -12.87
C ASP A 93 -15.05 2.67 -11.53
N PRO A 94 -15.15 4.01 -11.47
CA PRO A 94 -15.07 4.79 -10.22
C PRO A 94 -16.03 4.31 -9.13
N ALA A 95 -17.15 3.67 -9.49
CA ALA A 95 -18.13 3.12 -8.55
C ALA A 95 -17.82 1.67 -8.09
N SER A 96 -16.74 1.06 -8.58
CA SER A 96 -16.40 -0.34 -8.29
C SER A 96 -15.88 -0.55 -6.87
N ILE A 97 -16.07 -1.78 -6.35
CA ILE A 97 -15.47 -2.22 -5.09
C ILE A 97 -13.95 -2.12 -5.10
N SER A 98 -13.31 -2.33 -6.26
CA SER A 98 -11.85 -2.27 -6.40
C SER A 98 -11.32 -0.86 -6.13
N VAL A 99 -12.05 0.20 -6.55
CA VAL A 99 -11.71 1.59 -6.20
C VAL A 99 -11.88 1.85 -4.71
N LEU A 100 -12.94 1.32 -4.10
CA LEU A 100 -13.17 1.43 -2.66
C LEU A 100 -12.10 0.69 -1.83
N LEU A 101 -11.63 -0.46 -2.32
CA LEU A 101 -10.50 -1.19 -1.75
C LEU A 101 -9.22 -0.36 -1.80
N ILE A 102 -8.91 0.30 -2.93
CA ILE A 102 -7.75 1.20 -3.01
C ILE A 102 -7.87 2.31 -1.96
N ALA A 103 -9.04 2.97 -1.87
CA ALA A 103 -9.27 4.02 -0.88
C ALA A 103 -9.06 3.52 0.56
N TRP A 104 -9.51 2.31 0.88
CA TRP A 104 -9.26 1.68 2.19
C TRP A 104 -7.77 1.43 2.44
N LYS A 105 -7.05 0.86 1.46
CA LYS A 105 -5.61 0.62 1.58
C LYS A 105 -4.81 1.92 1.70
N PHE A 106 -5.30 3.01 1.12
CA PHE A 106 -4.71 4.33 1.19
C PHE A 106 -5.13 5.10 2.45
N ARG A 107 -6.06 4.53 3.24
CA ARG A 107 -6.68 5.13 4.43
C ARG A 107 -7.24 6.51 4.14
N ALA A 108 -7.88 6.66 2.99
CA ALA A 108 -8.45 7.92 2.57
C ALA A 108 -9.53 8.40 3.54
N ALA A 109 -9.44 9.64 3.98
CA ALA A 109 -10.31 10.20 5.00
C ALA A 109 -11.71 10.53 4.44
N THR A 110 -11.77 11.03 3.20
CA THR A 110 -13.01 11.54 2.58
C THR A 110 -13.14 11.04 1.15
N GLN A 111 -14.37 10.74 0.73
CA GLN A 111 -14.67 10.45 -0.66
C GLN A 111 -14.33 11.61 -1.61
N CYS A 112 -14.16 11.28 -2.89
CA CYS A 112 -13.96 12.25 -3.98
C CYS A 112 -12.67 13.09 -3.88
N GLU A 113 -11.77 12.78 -2.94
CA GLU A 113 -10.43 13.34 -2.90
C GLU A 113 -9.40 12.36 -2.32
N PHE A 114 -8.14 12.54 -2.70
CA PHE A 114 -6.99 12.04 -1.94
C PHE A 114 -6.07 13.20 -1.63
N SER A 115 -5.71 13.37 -0.36
CA SER A 115 -4.58 14.20 0.02
C SER A 115 -3.28 13.63 -0.56
N LYS A 116 -2.27 14.48 -0.68
CA LYS A 116 -0.92 14.05 -1.07
C LYS A 116 -0.39 12.94 -0.17
N GLN A 117 -0.57 13.08 1.13
CA GLN A 117 -0.06 12.11 2.10
C GLN A 117 -0.70 10.74 1.91
N GLU A 118 -2.03 10.67 1.80
CA GLU A 118 -2.75 9.40 1.58
C GLU A 118 -2.28 8.70 0.30
N PHE A 119 -2.07 9.46 -0.79
CA PHE A 119 -1.61 8.89 -2.04
C PHE A 119 -0.17 8.36 -1.94
N ILE A 120 0.76 9.15 -1.41
CA ILE A 120 2.17 8.76 -1.30
C ILE A 120 2.33 7.58 -0.33
N ASP A 121 1.70 7.64 0.85
CA ASP A 121 1.79 6.60 1.86
C ASP A 121 1.12 5.31 1.36
N GLY A 122 -0.07 5.43 0.75
CA GLY A 122 -0.80 4.31 0.16
C GLY A 122 0.02 3.56 -0.90
N MET A 123 0.55 4.28 -1.90
CA MET A 123 1.42 3.71 -2.93
C MET A 123 2.67 3.05 -2.32
N THR A 124 3.29 3.72 -1.33
CA THR A 124 4.49 3.21 -0.65
C THR A 124 4.22 1.92 0.11
N GLU A 125 3.11 1.84 0.84
CA GLU A 125 2.74 0.65 1.61
C GLU A 125 2.28 -0.51 0.73
N GLN A 126 1.65 -0.21 -0.41
CA GLN A 126 1.36 -1.21 -1.44
C GLN A 126 2.60 -1.62 -2.24
N GLY A 127 3.76 -0.96 -2.02
CA GLY A 127 4.99 -1.25 -2.75
C GLY A 127 4.90 -0.91 -4.24
N CYS A 128 4.08 0.07 -4.59
CA CYS A 128 3.78 0.46 -5.96
C CYS A 128 4.41 1.83 -6.29
N ASP A 129 5.04 1.93 -7.46
CA ASP A 129 5.55 3.18 -8.03
C ASP A 129 5.01 3.45 -9.45
N SER A 130 4.03 2.66 -9.87
CA SER A 130 3.33 2.79 -11.15
C SER A 130 1.90 2.27 -11.05
N ILE A 131 1.05 2.65 -12.00
CA ILE A 131 -0.35 2.20 -12.08
C ILE A 131 -0.44 0.71 -12.35
N GLU A 132 0.46 0.18 -13.18
CA GLU A 132 0.51 -1.26 -13.51
C GLU A 132 0.81 -2.10 -12.26
N LYS A 133 1.74 -1.65 -11.41
CA LYS A 133 2.03 -2.32 -10.14
C LYS A 133 0.84 -2.27 -9.20
N LEU A 134 0.15 -1.12 -9.09
CA LEU A 134 -1.03 -1.00 -8.25
C LEU A 134 -2.17 -1.90 -8.75
N LYS A 135 -2.42 -1.92 -10.06
CA LYS A 135 -3.40 -2.80 -10.69
C LYS A 135 -3.10 -4.27 -10.42
N ALA A 136 -1.83 -4.68 -10.46
CA ALA A 136 -1.41 -6.03 -10.12
C ALA A 136 -1.59 -6.39 -8.63
N GLN A 137 -1.71 -5.41 -7.72
CA GLN A 137 -2.01 -5.66 -6.32
C GLN A 137 -3.51 -5.88 -6.04
N LEU A 138 -4.42 -5.46 -6.92
CA LEU A 138 -5.87 -5.56 -6.70
C LEU A 138 -6.34 -6.98 -6.34
N PRO A 139 -5.95 -8.06 -7.05
CA PRO A 139 -6.38 -9.42 -6.68
C PRO A 139 -5.93 -9.82 -5.28
N LYS A 140 -4.78 -9.31 -4.83
CA LYS A 140 -4.28 -9.56 -3.47
C LYS A 140 -5.10 -8.81 -2.43
N MET A 141 -5.47 -7.55 -2.70
CA MET A 141 -6.35 -6.77 -1.83
C MET A 141 -7.72 -7.44 -1.68
N GLU A 142 -8.28 -7.96 -2.77
CA GLU A 142 -9.54 -8.71 -2.77
C GLU A 142 -9.44 -10.00 -1.94
N GLN A 143 -8.31 -10.70 -2.02
CA GLN A 143 -8.07 -11.88 -1.20
C GLN A 143 -7.99 -11.56 0.31
N GLU A 144 -7.50 -10.37 0.68
CA GLU A 144 -7.48 -9.95 2.10
C GLU A 144 -8.90 -9.89 2.68
N LEU A 145 -9.93 -9.59 1.88
CA LEU A 145 -11.32 -9.56 2.34
C LEU A 145 -11.90 -10.94 2.70
N LYS A 146 -11.19 -12.04 2.38
CA LYS A 146 -11.56 -13.39 2.86
C LYS A 146 -11.28 -13.57 4.35
N ASP A 147 -10.37 -12.76 4.91
CA ASP A 147 -10.14 -12.72 6.35
C ASP A 147 -11.25 -11.89 7.03
N GLN A 148 -11.90 -12.49 8.03
CA GLN A 148 -13.05 -11.87 8.68
C GLN A 148 -12.70 -10.56 9.42
N SER A 149 -11.49 -10.47 9.97
CA SER A 149 -11.02 -9.27 10.67
C SER A 149 -10.77 -8.14 9.67
N LYS A 150 -10.12 -8.44 8.55
CA LYS A 150 -9.90 -7.50 7.45
C LYS A 150 -11.19 -7.04 6.80
N PHE A 151 -12.15 -7.95 6.57
CA PHE A 151 -13.46 -7.58 6.06
C PHE A 151 -14.19 -6.63 7.01
N LYS A 152 -14.16 -6.89 8.32
CA LYS A 152 -14.77 -6.02 9.33
C LYS A 152 -14.13 -4.62 9.34
N ASP A 153 -12.80 -4.56 9.25
CA ASP A 153 -12.06 -3.29 9.18
C ASP A 153 -12.41 -2.51 7.90
N PHE A 154 -12.40 -3.17 6.75
CA PHE A 154 -12.84 -2.60 5.47
C PHE A 154 -14.27 -2.07 5.57
N TYR A 155 -15.20 -2.87 6.10
CA TYR A 155 -16.59 -2.46 6.26
C TYR A 155 -16.72 -1.21 7.13
N GLN A 156 -16.03 -1.15 8.27
CA GLN A 156 -16.03 0.04 9.13
C GLN A 156 -15.44 1.27 8.44
N PHE A 157 -14.36 1.09 7.67
CA PHE A 157 -13.79 2.14 6.84
C PHE A 157 -14.84 2.68 5.85
N THR A 158 -15.52 1.81 5.10
CA THR A 158 -16.49 2.25 4.08
C THR A 158 -17.62 3.10 4.65
N PHE A 159 -18.08 2.81 5.87
CA PHE A 159 -19.08 3.60 6.56
C PHE A 159 -18.60 5.02 6.88
N ASN A 160 -17.35 5.17 7.32
CA ASN A 160 -16.76 6.48 7.61
C ASN A 160 -16.44 7.23 6.31
N PHE A 161 -15.93 6.53 5.31
CA PHE A 161 -15.53 7.09 4.02
C PHE A 161 -16.72 7.67 3.23
N ALA A 162 -17.88 7.00 3.31
CA ALA A 162 -19.10 7.45 2.64
C ALA A 162 -19.84 8.59 3.38
N LYS A 163 -19.38 8.97 4.57
CA LYS A 163 -20.00 10.01 5.40
C LYS A 163 -19.45 11.38 5.02
N ASN A 164 -20.32 12.34 4.73
CA ASN A 164 -19.89 13.71 4.47
C ASN A 164 -19.32 14.35 5.75
N PRO A 165 -18.23 15.14 5.66
CA PRO A 165 -17.73 15.90 6.79
C PRO A 165 -18.84 16.79 7.39
N GLY A 166 -19.19 16.56 8.65
CA GLY A 166 -20.23 17.31 9.37
C GLY A 166 -21.65 16.72 9.37
N GLN A 167 -21.95 15.68 8.59
CA GLN A 167 -23.24 14.96 8.69
C GLN A 167 -23.14 13.80 9.70
N LYS A 168 -24.20 13.50 10.46
CA LYS A 168 -24.24 12.34 11.37
C LYS A 168 -24.67 11.02 10.69
N GLY A 169 -25.13 11.06 9.44
CA GLY A 169 -25.57 9.90 8.66
C GLY A 169 -25.11 9.95 7.19
N LEU A 170 -25.19 8.82 6.50
CA LEU A 170 -24.84 8.68 5.08
C LEU A 170 -25.90 9.35 4.20
N GLY A 171 -25.48 10.19 3.26
CA GLY A 171 -26.39 10.78 2.26
C GLY A 171 -27.04 9.67 1.41
N MET A 172 -28.36 9.72 1.24
CA MET A 172 -29.19 8.64 0.69
C MET A 172 -28.80 8.13 -0.72
N TYR A 173 -28.04 8.91 -1.50
CA TYR A 173 -27.60 8.54 -2.85
C TYR A 173 -26.40 7.57 -2.85
N TYR A 174 -25.37 7.85 -2.05
CA TYR A 174 -24.18 6.99 -1.93
C TYR A 174 -24.42 5.80 -1.01
N SER A 175 -25.24 6.00 0.03
CA SER A 175 -25.63 4.92 0.95
C SER A 175 -26.39 3.78 0.27
N LYS A 176 -26.99 4.02 -0.91
CA LYS A 176 -27.65 2.98 -1.70
C LYS A 176 -26.71 2.34 -2.72
N CYS A 177 -25.94 3.09 -3.52
CA CYS A 177 -25.20 2.48 -4.63
C CYS A 177 -24.04 1.56 -4.17
N THR A 178 -23.25 1.95 -3.18
CA THR A 178 -22.06 1.17 -2.78
C THR A 178 -22.40 0.06 -1.77
N MET A 179 -23.36 0.31 -0.87
CA MET A 179 -23.76 -0.69 0.15
C MET A 179 -24.67 -1.79 -0.43
N LEU A 180 -25.57 -1.49 -1.38
CA LEU A 180 -26.42 -2.51 -2.01
C LEU A 180 -25.63 -3.43 -2.97
N HIS A 181 -24.55 -2.95 -3.58
CA HIS A 181 -23.70 -3.79 -4.46
C HIS A 181 -22.73 -4.71 -3.67
N LEU A 182 -22.45 -4.39 -2.41
CA LEU A 182 -21.65 -5.23 -1.50
C LEU A 182 -22.43 -6.41 -0.90
N GLY A 183 -23.71 -6.57 -1.24
CA GLY A 183 -24.52 -7.71 -0.79
C GLY A 183 -24.83 -7.68 0.70
N LEU A 184 -25.27 -6.53 1.22
CA LEU A 184 -25.93 -6.40 2.52
C LEU A 184 -27.40 -6.02 2.35
#